data_AF-A0A822D557-F1
#
_entry.id   AF-A0A822D557-F1
#
_cell.length_a   1.000
_cell.length_b   1.000
_cell.length_c   1.000
_cell.angle_alpha   90.00
_cell.angle_beta   90.00
_cell.angle_gamma   90.00
#
_symmetry.space_group_name_H-M   'P 1'
#
loop_
_entity.id
_entity.type
_entity.pdbx_description
1 polymer ?
#
loop_
_entity_poly.entity_id
_entity_poly.type
_entity_poly.pdbx_seq_one_letter_code
_entity_poly.pdbx_strand_id
1 'polypeptide(L)'
;PRGSVSKLRKLGVNLSNNYDPPSSTPSILQKEIEDFLCQDDISKQAPDKKKQLHGKQIRYLLHHLSTVHQRFVTETGNSCHYSTFTRYVPDFVIKPNANDWGTCLCVTCLNPQMKFEKLQNLKSRYSIIKSVLIDGLTDITELVTDEIKTKDFKSNLAILKDEQFTITYSEWIKKKNDESNILVSTKTTITSFIADFVNKFTNEIENLTHHIDRMRQQFRAAKNARQMAMEEDDVATIHLDWSENFKLKQARQDKGK
;
A
#
# COMPACT_ATOMS: atom_id res chain seq x y z
N PRO A 1 30.53 -2.58 -48.24
CA PRO A 1 30.39 -3.70 -47.26
C PRO A 1 28.91 -3.93 -46.91
N ARG A 2 28.25 -4.79 -47.69
CA ARG A 2 26.91 -5.31 -47.39
C ARG A 2 27.08 -6.50 -46.45
N GLY A 3 26.48 -6.44 -45.26
CA GLY A 3 26.48 -7.59 -44.35
C GLY A 3 25.69 -7.33 -43.09
N SER A 4 24.81 -8.27 -42.75
CA SER A 4 24.21 -8.49 -41.42
C SER A 4 22.80 -7.95 -41.13
N VAL A 5 21.88 -7.97 -42.10
CA VAL A 5 20.43 -8.02 -41.79
C VAL A 5 19.87 -9.46 -41.93
N SER A 6 20.64 -10.38 -42.50
CA SER A 6 20.21 -11.76 -42.78
C SER A 6 20.35 -12.73 -41.61
N LYS A 7 21.04 -12.38 -40.51
CA LYS A 7 21.24 -13.28 -39.36
C LYS A 7 20.08 -13.29 -38.34
N LEU A 8 19.16 -12.32 -38.38
CA LEU A 8 18.06 -12.24 -37.42
C LEU A 8 16.77 -12.98 -37.86
N ARG A 9 16.64 -13.38 -39.12
CA ARG A 9 15.46 -14.14 -39.60
C ARG A 9 15.46 -15.63 -39.23
N LYS A 10 16.56 -16.16 -38.68
CA LYS A 10 16.66 -17.58 -38.25
C LYS A 10 16.05 -17.87 -36.87
N LEU A 11 15.49 -16.87 -36.18
CA LEU A 11 14.89 -17.03 -34.84
C LEU A 11 13.35 -16.99 -34.83
N GLY A 12 12.68 -17.04 -35.99
CA GLY A 12 11.21 -17.09 -36.04
C GLY A 12 10.50 -15.85 -35.46
N VAL A 13 11.22 -14.75 -35.26
CA VAL A 13 10.64 -13.50 -34.75
C VAL A 13 10.03 -12.74 -35.92
N ASN A 14 8.71 -12.81 -36.03
CA ASN A 14 7.93 -11.93 -36.89
C ASN A 14 8.08 -10.48 -36.37
N LEU A 15 8.84 -9.66 -37.10
CA LEU A 15 8.95 -8.21 -36.88
C LEU A 15 8.05 -7.43 -37.85
N SER A 16 6.86 -7.94 -38.14
CA SER A 16 5.79 -7.15 -38.76
C SER A 16 4.88 -6.61 -37.65
N ASN A 17 5.39 -5.67 -36.86
CA ASN A 17 4.50 -4.76 -36.14
C ASN A 17 4.04 -3.72 -37.17
N ASN A 18 2.90 -4.01 -37.81
CA ASN A 18 2.11 -2.97 -38.45
C ASN A 18 1.72 -2.00 -37.34
N TYR A 19 2.37 -0.84 -37.31
CA TYR A 19 1.99 0.25 -36.44
C TYR A 19 0.84 0.97 -37.13
N ASP A 20 -0.38 0.50 -36.88
CA ASP A 20 -1.56 1.27 -37.22
C ASP A 20 -1.62 2.46 -36.25
N PRO A 21 -1.72 3.71 -36.76
CA PRO A 21 -1.88 4.86 -35.90
C PRO A 21 -3.16 4.69 -35.06
N PRO A 22 -3.14 5.02 -33.77
CA PRO A 22 -4.30 4.81 -32.90
C PRO A 22 -5.50 5.58 -33.47
N SER A 23 -6.57 4.87 -33.80
CA SER A 23 -7.85 5.50 -34.11
C SER A 23 -8.25 6.38 -32.91
N SER A 24 -8.55 7.64 -33.16
CA SER A 24 -8.74 8.69 -32.16
C SER A 24 -9.94 8.49 -31.22
N THR A 25 -10.66 7.39 -31.34
CA THR A 25 -11.87 7.09 -30.56
C THR A 25 -11.63 5.84 -29.71
N PRO A 26 -11.72 5.93 -28.36
CA PRO A 26 -11.54 4.78 -27.50
C PRO A 26 -12.64 3.75 -27.77
N SER A 27 -12.26 2.47 -27.81
CA SER A 27 -13.24 1.38 -27.94
C SER A 27 -14.20 1.34 -26.75
N ILE A 28 -15.40 0.78 -26.93
CA ILE A 28 -16.39 0.62 -25.84
C ILE A 28 -15.74 -0.09 -24.64
N LEU A 29 -15.02 -1.18 -24.91
CA LEU A 29 -14.30 -1.95 -23.89
C LEU A 29 -13.23 -1.13 -23.16
N GLN A 30 -12.50 -0.27 -23.88
CA GLN A 30 -11.49 0.60 -23.28
C GLN A 30 -12.13 1.59 -22.30
N LYS A 31 -13.29 2.15 -22.66
CA LYS A 31 -14.02 3.07 -21.79
C LYS A 31 -14.57 2.36 -20.56
N GLU A 32 -15.13 1.16 -20.71
CA GLU A 32 -15.61 0.35 -19.58
C GLU A 32 -14.48 0.00 -18.59
N ILE A 33 -13.28 -0.31 -19.10
CA ILE A 33 -12.10 -0.55 -18.27
C ILE A 33 -11.65 0.73 -17.56
N GLU A 34 -11.63 1.88 -18.25
CA GLU A 34 -11.29 3.17 -17.63
C GLU A 34 -12.29 3.53 -16.52
N ASP A 35 -13.58 3.40 -16.78
CA ASP A 35 -14.65 3.68 -15.82
C ASP A 35 -14.56 2.75 -14.60
N PHE A 36 -14.31 1.45 -14.82
CA PHE A 36 -14.08 0.48 -13.75
C PHE A 36 -12.85 0.82 -12.90
N LEU A 37 -11.73 1.16 -13.54
CA LEU A 37 -10.50 1.53 -12.84
C LEU A 37 -10.63 2.85 -12.08
N CYS A 38 -11.55 3.74 -12.48
CA CYS A 38 -11.83 4.99 -11.79
C CYS A 38 -12.72 4.84 -10.55
N GLN A 39 -13.23 3.64 -10.26
CA GLN A 39 -13.99 3.37 -9.04
C GLN A 39 -13.07 3.46 -7.80
N ASP A 40 -13.56 4.09 -6.73
CA ASP A 40 -12.78 4.40 -5.53
C ASP A 40 -12.34 3.16 -4.71
N ASP A 41 -12.99 2.01 -4.93
CA ASP A 41 -12.64 0.71 -4.36
C ASP A 41 -11.71 -0.12 -5.27
N ILE A 42 -11.39 0.37 -6.47
CA ILE A 42 -10.40 -0.19 -7.38
C ILE A 42 -9.13 0.65 -7.38
N SER A 43 -9.25 1.97 -7.44
CA SER A 43 -8.12 2.91 -7.32
C SER A 43 -8.53 4.17 -6.56
N LYS A 44 -7.60 4.85 -5.90
CA LYS A 44 -7.85 6.11 -5.19
C LYS A 44 -7.08 7.26 -5.80
N GLN A 45 -7.70 8.43 -5.91
CA GLN A 45 -6.97 9.65 -6.29
C GLN A 45 -5.79 9.91 -5.34
N ALA A 46 -4.68 10.34 -5.93
CA ALA A 46 -3.51 10.75 -5.19
C ALA A 46 -3.90 11.90 -4.25
N PRO A 47 -3.50 11.85 -2.96
CA PRO A 47 -3.91 12.85 -1.98
C PRO A 47 -3.30 14.23 -2.26
N ASP A 48 -2.23 14.29 -3.05
CA ASP A 48 -1.64 15.54 -3.51
C ASP A 48 -2.26 15.91 -4.86
N LYS A 49 -3.05 17.00 -4.89
CA LYS A 49 -3.67 17.52 -6.12
C LYS A 49 -2.65 17.99 -7.16
N LYS A 50 -1.38 18.19 -6.78
CA LYS A 50 -0.28 18.51 -7.69
C LYS A 50 0.28 17.28 -8.41
N LYS A 51 0.00 16.07 -7.91
CA LYS A 51 0.37 14.81 -8.59
C LYS A 51 -0.61 14.55 -9.73
N GLN A 52 -0.24 15.03 -10.91
CA GLN A 52 -1.01 14.87 -12.14
C GLN A 52 -0.13 14.26 -13.24
N LEU A 53 -0.76 13.48 -14.11
CA LEU A 53 -0.17 12.96 -15.33
C LEU A 53 -1.08 13.36 -16.50
N HIS A 54 -0.51 14.04 -17.50
CA HIS A 54 -1.24 14.56 -18.66
C HIS A 54 -2.53 15.35 -18.31
N GLY A 55 -2.48 16.15 -17.24
CA GLY A 55 -3.61 16.97 -16.79
C GLY A 55 -4.71 16.21 -16.04
N LYS A 56 -4.59 14.88 -15.89
CA LYS A 56 -5.46 14.07 -15.03
C LYS A 56 -4.78 13.83 -13.67
N GLN A 57 -5.55 13.88 -12.59
CA GLN A 57 -5.04 13.55 -11.27
C GLN A 57 -4.68 12.06 -11.21
N ILE A 58 -3.49 11.76 -10.70
CA ILE A 58 -3.02 10.38 -10.56
C ILE A 58 -3.98 9.61 -9.66
N ARG A 59 -4.26 8.36 -10.00
CA ARG A 59 -4.96 7.38 -9.16
C ARG A 59 -4.05 6.21 -8.85
N TYR A 60 -4.07 5.76 -7.61
CA TYR A 60 -3.33 4.62 -7.11
C TYR A 60 -4.22 3.40 -7.05
N LEU A 61 -3.86 2.35 -7.79
CA LEU A 61 -4.52 1.05 -7.70
C LEU A 61 -4.51 0.53 -6.26
N LEU A 62 -5.62 -0.04 -5.80
CA LEU A 62 -5.76 -0.63 -4.45
C LEU A 62 -5.36 -2.12 -4.38
N HIS A 63 -5.26 -2.78 -5.53
CA HIS A 63 -4.88 -4.18 -5.63
C HIS A 63 -3.95 -4.41 -6.84
N HIS A 64 -3.36 -5.60 -6.93
CA HIS A 64 -2.62 -6.00 -8.12
C HIS A 64 -3.55 -6.04 -9.35
N LEU A 65 -3.04 -5.61 -10.51
CA LEU A 65 -3.80 -5.60 -11.76
C LEU A 65 -4.40 -6.96 -12.11
N SER A 66 -3.74 -8.07 -11.76
CA SER A 66 -4.27 -9.42 -11.96
C SER A 66 -5.55 -9.66 -11.14
N THR A 67 -5.58 -9.24 -9.88
CA THR A 67 -6.75 -9.30 -9.00
C THR A 67 -7.86 -8.37 -9.49
N VAL A 68 -7.49 -7.15 -9.91
CA VAL A 68 -8.43 -6.16 -10.46
C VAL A 68 -9.06 -6.67 -11.76
N HIS A 69 -8.29 -7.33 -12.64
CA HIS A 69 -8.78 -7.93 -13.87
C HIS A 69 -9.77 -9.06 -13.61
N GLN A 70 -9.46 -9.97 -12.67
CA GLN A 70 -10.41 -11.03 -12.29
C GLN A 70 -11.73 -10.42 -11.80
N ARG A 71 -11.64 -9.38 -10.95
CA ARG A 71 -12.81 -8.65 -10.44
C ARG A 71 -13.60 -7.98 -11.56
N PHE A 72 -12.93 -7.35 -12.52
CA PHE A 72 -13.57 -6.77 -13.71
C PHE A 72 -14.38 -7.82 -14.49
N VAL A 73 -13.78 -8.97 -14.78
CA VAL A 73 -14.46 -10.07 -15.52
C VAL A 73 -15.68 -10.57 -14.75
N THR A 74 -15.57 -10.72 -13.43
CA THR A 74 -16.67 -11.20 -12.58
C THR A 74 -17.81 -10.18 -12.46
N GLU A 75 -17.50 -8.90 -12.26
CA GLU A 75 -18.52 -7.87 -12.01
C GLU A 75 -19.20 -7.38 -13.29
N THR A 76 -18.45 -7.27 -14.38
CA THR A 76 -19.00 -6.74 -15.65
C THR A 76 -19.48 -7.81 -16.62
N GLY A 77 -19.06 -9.08 -16.42
CA GLY A 77 -19.31 -10.16 -17.35
C GLY A 77 -18.47 -10.08 -18.65
N ASN A 78 -17.63 -9.06 -18.81
CA ASN A 78 -16.77 -8.90 -19.98
C ASN A 78 -15.57 -9.84 -19.95
N SER A 79 -15.50 -10.77 -20.90
CA SER A 79 -14.42 -11.75 -21.03
C SER A 79 -13.22 -11.19 -21.83
N CYS A 80 -12.56 -10.15 -21.32
CA CYS A 80 -11.30 -9.69 -21.90
C CYS A 80 -10.09 -10.45 -21.34
N HIS A 81 -9.08 -10.71 -22.17
CA HIS A 81 -7.81 -11.26 -21.71
C HIS A 81 -7.01 -10.24 -20.89
N TYR A 82 -6.20 -10.72 -19.95
CA TYR A 82 -5.36 -9.88 -19.09
C TYR A 82 -4.42 -8.94 -19.88
N SER A 83 -3.88 -9.41 -21.01
CA SER A 83 -3.03 -8.61 -21.90
C SER A 83 -3.79 -7.45 -22.55
N THR A 84 -5.06 -7.66 -22.91
CA THR A 84 -5.94 -6.60 -23.42
C THR A 84 -6.31 -5.63 -22.31
N PHE A 85 -6.66 -6.15 -21.13
CA PHE A 85 -7.00 -5.34 -19.96
C PHE A 85 -5.86 -4.38 -19.59
N THR A 86 -4.64 -4.91 -19.45
CA THR A 86 -3.45 -4.13 -19.10
C THR A 86 -3.07 -3.09 -20.16
N ARG A 87 -3.36 -3.34 -21.44
CA ARG A 87 -3.16 -2.36 -22.52
C ARG A 87 -4.12 -1.17 -22.42
N TYR A 88 -5.32 -1.39 -21.87
CA TYR A 88 -6.34 -0.34 -21.71
C TYR A 88 -6.35 0.32 -20.34
N VAL A 89 -5.44 -0.07 -19.44
CA VAL A 89 -5.22 0.65 -18.17
C VAL A 89 -4.78 2.08 -18.51
N PRO A 90 -5.50 3.11 -18.03
CA PRO A 90 -5.09 4.49 -18.24
C PRO A 90 -3.75 4.78 -17.55
N ASP A 91 -2.93 5.61 -18.18
CA ASP A 91 -1.61 6.00 -17.70
C ASP A 91 -1.63 6.72 -16.34
N PHE A 92 -2.70 7.47 -16.05
CA PHE A 92 -2.91 8.12 -14.75
C PHE A 92 -3.33 7.15 -13.63
N VAL A 93 -3.64 5.89 -13.94
CA VAL A 93 -3.92 4.82 -12.97
C VAL A 93 -2.64 4.01 -12.77
N ILE A 94 -1.88 4.35 -11.73
CA ILE A 94 -0.57 3.77 -11.49
C ILE A 94 -0.58 2.79 -10.33
N LYS A 95 0.35 1.83 -10.36
CA LYS A 95 0.69 1.06 -9.18
C LYS A 95 1.42 2.00 -8.22
N PRO A 96 0.81 2.40 -7.09
CA PRO A 96 1.51 3.12 -6.04
C PRO A 96 2.80 2.42 -5.60
N ASN A 97 3.85 3.21 -5.40
CA ASN A 97 5.06 2.77 -4.71
C ASN A 97 4.87 2.86 -3.17
N ALA A 98 5.80 2.31 -2.39
CA ALA A 98 5.71 2.33 -0.92
C ALA A 98 5.63 3.76 -0.30
N ASN A 99 6.02 4.79 -1.05
CA ASN A 99 5.88 6.19 -0.63
C ASN A 99 4.52 6.80 -1.04
N ASP A 100 3.81 6.19 -1.97
CA ASP A 100 2.53 6.65 -2.53
C ASP A 100 1.32 6.10 -1.78
N TRP A 101 1.38 4.83 -1.34
CA TRP A 101 0.26 4.12 -0.76
C TRP A 101 -0.31 4.73 0.50
N GLY A 102 0.51 5.46 1.26
CA GLY A 102 0.08 5.93 2.56
C GLY A 102 -0.59 4.80 3.35
N THR A 103 0.18 3.78 3.76
CA THR A 103 -0.03 3.29 5.13
C THR A 103 -0.26 4.54 5.97
N CYS A 104 -1.34 4.60 6.75
CA CYS A 104 -1.62 5.75 7.59
C CYS A 104 -0.28 6.21 8.17
N LEU A 105 0.19 7.40 7.80
CA LEU A 105 1.51 7.87 8.25
C LEU A 105 1.47 8.24 9.73
N CYS A 106 0.49 7.72 10.45
CA CYS A 106 0.41 7.72 11.88
C CYS A 106 1.43 6.76 12.48
N VAL A 107 1.77 7.09 13.72
CA VAL A 107 2.64 6.30 14.58
C VAL A 107 2.16 4.85 14.69
N THR A 108 0.84 4.61 14.67
CA THR A 108 0.22 3.29 14.77
C THR A 108 0.58 2.35 13.61
N CYS A 109 0.82 2.83 12.39
CA CYS A 109 1.32 1.98 11.29
C CYS A 109 2.84 1.98 11.22
N LEU A 110 3.47 3.14 11.43
CA LEU A 110 4.91 3.28 11.24
C LEU A 110 5.74 2.52 12.27
N ASN A 111 5.36 2.55 13.55
CA ASN A 111 6.14 1.92 14.61
C ASN A 111 6.20 0.39 14.49
N PRO A 112 5.06 -0.33 14.37
CA PRO A 112 5.11 -1.77 14.19
C PRO A 112 5.84 -2.18 12.90
N GLN A 113 5.70 -1.44 11.80
CA GLN A 113 6.45 -1.72 10.57
C GLN A 113 7.97 -1.60 10.78
N MET A 114 8.44 -0.52 11.42
CA MET A 114 9.88 -0.35 11.72
C MET A 114 10.42 -1.44 12.66
N LYS A 115 9.61 -1.90 13.62
CA LYS A 115 9.98 -3.01 14.51
C LYS A 115 10.06 -4.33 13.75
N PHE A 116 9.10 -4.59 12.86
CA PHE A 116 9.12 -5.76 11.98
C PHE A 116 10.37 -5.78 11.09
N GLU A 117 10.64 -4.68 10.38
CA GLU A 117 11.84 -4.53 9.55
C GLU A 117 13.14 -4.71 10.36
N LYS A 118 13.16 -4.24 11.61
CA LYS A 118 14.31 -4.46 12.49
C LYS A 118 14.53 -5.95 12.75
N LEU A 119 13.49 -6.72 13.06
CA LEU A 119 13.62 -8.18 13.22
C LEU A 119 14.08 -8.84 11.93
N GLN A 120 13.54 -8.44 10.77
CA GLN A 120 13.98 -8.95 9.48
C GLN A 120 15.47 -8.74 9.23
N ASN A 121 16.01 -7.58 9.60
CA ASN A 121 17.42 -7.27 9.47
C ASN A 121 18.31 -8.07 10.44
N LEU A 122 17.74 -8.58 11.52
CA LEU A 122 18.45 -9.38 12.52
C LEU A 122 18.43 -10.89 12.25
N LYS A 123 17.64 -11.36 11.27
CA LYS A 123 17.50 -12.79 10.93
C LYS A 123 18.81 -13.48 10.55
N SER A 124 19.79 -12.73 10.03
CA SER A 124 21.13 -13.24 9.68
C SER A 124 22.04 -13.40 10.90
N ARG A 125 21.77 -12.63 11.96
CA ARG A 125 22.57 -12.62 13.19
C ARG A 125 22.04 -13.58 14.25
N TYR A 126 20.72 -13.76 14.32
CA TYR A 126 20.07 -14.60 15.31
C TYR A 126 19.17 -15.63 14.62
N SER A 127 19.55 -16.91 14.69
CA SER A 127 18.80 -18.02 14.08
C SER A 127 17.38 -18.12 14.61
N ILE A 128 17.17 -17.84 15.90
CA ILE A 128 15.84 -17.86 16.54
C ILE A 128 14.88 -16.83 15.94
N ILE A 129 15.39 -15.71 15.43
CA ILE A 129 14.55 -14.72 14.75
C ILE A 129 14.04 -15.27 13.41
N LYS A 130 14.85 -16.09 12.72
CA LYS A 130 14.43 -16.73 11.47
C LYS A 130 13.23 -17.64 11.66
N SER A 131 13.14 -18.36 12.78
CA SER A 131 11.97 -19.21 13.10
C SER A 131 10.71 -18.44 13.47
N VAL A 132 10.84 -17.15 13.81
CA VAL A 132 9.70 -16.31 14.21
C VAL A 132 9.08 -15.56 13.03
N LEU A 133 9.90 -15.20 12.04
CA LEU A 133 9.46 -14.43 10.88
C LEU A 133 8.72 -15.31 9.88
N ILE A 134 7.73 -14.72 9.22
CA ILE A 134 7.00 -15.35 8.12
C ILE A 134 7.76 -15.08 6.82
N ASP A 135 8.11 -16.13 6.10
CA ASP A 135 8.82 -16.02 4.83
C ASP A 135 7.98 -15.27 3.78
N GLY A 136 8.62 -14.33 3.08
CA GLY A 136 7.99 -13.53 2.02
C GLY A 136 7.15 -12.34 2.51
N LEU A 137 6.84 -12.25 3.80
CA LEU A 137 6.12 -11.11 4.37
C LEU A 137 7.04 -9.89 4.41
N THR A 138 6.64 -8.78 3.80
CA THR A 138 7.43 -7.51 3.78
C THR A 138 6.71 -6.35 4.46
N ASP A 139 5.38 -6.44 4.57
CA ASP A 139 4.54 -5.42 5.18
C ASP A 139 3.74 -6.04 6.34
N ILE A 140 3.91 -5.49 7.54
CA ILE A 140 3.21 -5.96 8.74
C ILE A 140 1.69 -5.72 8.62
N THR A 141 1.25 -4.82 7.75
CA THR A 141 -0.17 -4.62 7.51
C THR A 141 -0.81 -5.81 6.83
N GLU A 142 -0.11 -6.51 5.93
CA GLU A 142 -0.64 -7.74 5.31
C GLU A 142 -0.90 -8.82 6.36
N LEU A 143 -0.02 -8.90 7.38
CA LEU A 143 -0.17 -9.82 8.48
C LEU A 143 -1.47 -9.57 9.27
N VAL A 144 -1.69 -8.34 9.73
CA VAL A 144 -2.82 -8.02 10.64
C VAL A 144 -4.19 -8.17 9.98
N THR A 145 -4.24 -8.36 8.67
CA THR A 145 -5.50 -8.61 7.94
C THR A 145 -5.96 -10.05 8.01
N ASP A 146 -5.10 -10.95 8.49
CA ASP A 146 -5.33 -12.38 8.65
C ASP A 146 -5.17 -12.72 10.14
N GLU A 147 -6.30 -12.99 10.80
CA GLU A 147 -6.35 -13.22 12.25
C GLU A 147 -5.53 -14.43 12.68
N ILE A 148 -5.57 -15.51 11.88
CA ILE A 148 -4.85 -16.76 12.15
C ILE A 148 -3.35 -16.49 12.08
N LYS A 149 -2.87 -15.90 10.98
CA LYS A 149 -1.45 -15.56 10.83
C LYS A 149 -0.98 -14.58 11.91
N THR A 150 -1.82 -13.62 12.29
CA THR A 150 -1.48 -12.66 13.35
C THR A 150 -1.30 -13.35 14.69
N LYS A 151 -2.20 -14.28 15.04
CA LYS A 151 -2.12 -15.05 16.28
C LYS A 151 -0.89 -15.95 16.31
N ASP A 152 -0.59 -16.63 15.22
CA ASP A 152 0.60 -17.49 15.08
C ASP A 152 1.87 -16.65 15.21
N PHE A 153 1.93 -15.50 14.53
CA PHE A 153 3.07 -14.59 14.62
C PHE A 153 3.29 -14.05 16.04
N LYS A 154 2.22 -13.63 16.74
CA LYS A 154 2.32 -13.19 18.15
C LYS A 154 2.82 -14.31 19.06
N SER A 155 2.39 -15.55 18.82
CA SER A 155 2.83 -16.72 19.59
C SER A 155 4.31 -17.00 19.35
N ASN A 156 4.76 -16.95 18.10
CA ASN A 156 6.17 -17.11 17.75
C ASN A 156 7.04 -15.98 18.33
N LEU A 157 6.56 -14.74 18.30
CA LEU A 157 7.25 -13.61 18.93
C LEU A 157 7.51 -13.83 20.42
N ALA A 158 6.60 -14.52 21.12
CA ALA A 158 6.75 -14.77 22.55
C ALA A 158 7.99 -15.62 22.88
N ILE A 159 8.45 -16.46 21.95
CA ILE A 159 9.66 -17.27 22.10
C ILE A 159 10.90 -16.38 22.33
N LEU A 160 10.92 -15.19 21.71
CA LEU A 160 12.04 -14.25 21.85
C LEU A 160 12.11 -13.59 23.23
N LYS A 161 11.11 -13.76 24.11
CA LYS A 161 11.12 -13.14 25.45
C LYS A 161 12.13 -13.78 26.39
N ASP A 162 12.47 -15.04 26.17
CA ASP A 162 13.42 -15.78 27.01
C ASP A 162 14.88 -15.47 26.64
N GLU A 163 15.09 -14.77 25.53
CA GLU A 163 16.40 -14.38 25.04
C GLU A 163 16.98 -13.17 25.82
N GLN A 164 18.30 -13.14 26.00
CA GLN A 164 18.97 -12.14 26.85
C GLN A 164 19.79 -11.09 26.08
N PHE A 165 19.45 -10.82 24.81
CA PHE A 165 20.15 -9.81 24.01
C PHE A 165 19.41 -8.47 23.95
N THR A 166 20.16 -7.42 23.66
CA THR A 166 19.62 -6.08 23.44
C THR A 166 19.40 -5.80 21.96
N ILE A 167 18.39 -5.01 21.67
CA ILE A 167 18.01 -4.59 20.33
C ILE A 167 17.94 -3.06 20.25
N THR A 168 18.61 -2.50 19.25
CA THR A 168 18.57 -1.06 18.94
C THR A 168 17.70 -0.82 17.72
N TYR A 169 16.63 -0.03 17.87
CA TYR A 169 15.63 0.23 16.84
C TYR A 169 15.19 1.69 16.83
N SER A 170 14.55 2.12 15.75
CA SER A 170 13.96 3.46 15.65
C SER A 170 12.46 3.44 15.92
N GLU A 171 11.96 4.49 16.57
CA GLU A 171 10.54 4.65 16.85
C GLU A 171 10.11 6.11 16.81
N TRP A 172 8.89 6.39 16.35
CA TRP A 172 8.25 7.70 16.51
C TRP A 172 7.60 7.82 17.88
N ILE A 173 8.00 8.82 18.65
CA ILE A 173 7.44 9.14 19.96
C ILE A 173 6.93 10.58 19.98
N LYS A 174 5.81 10.81 20.66
CA LYS A 174 5.30 12.16 20.91
C LYS A 174 6.05 12.75 22.11
N LYS A 175 6.84 13.81 21.90
CA LYS A 175 7.47 14.59 22.97
C LYS A 175 6.80 15.95 23.07
N LYS A 176 6.67 16.48 24.29
CA LYS A 176 6.28 17.89 24.46
C LYS A 176 7.44 18.76 23.98
N ASN A 177 7.13 19.79 23.21
CA ASN A 177 8.07 20.85 22.95
C ASN A 177 8.14 21.75 24.19
N ASP A 178 9.35 21.97 24.70
CA ASP A 178 9.61 22.75 25.91
C ASP A 178 9.14 24.21 25.77
N GLU A 179 9.07 24.74 24.55
CA GLU A 179 8.67 26.12 24.28
C GLU A 179 7.17 26.33 24.06
N SER A 180 6.46 25.33 23.53
CA SER A 180 5.07 25.52 23.07
C SER A 180 4.03 24.65 23.75
N ASN A 181 4.44 23.73 24.64
CA ASN A 181 3.57 22.71 25.28
C ASN A 181 2.77 21.86 24.26
N ILE A 182 3.11 21.95 22.97
CA ILE A 182 2.52 21.17 21.88
C ILE A 182 3.28 19.84 21.78
N LEU A 183 2.54 18.75 21.62
CA LEU A 183 3.11 17.43 21.36
C LEU A 183 3.62 17.35 19.93
N VAL A 184 4.91 17.10 19.77
CA VAL A 184 5.59 16.92 18.47
C VAL A 184 6.08 15.47 18.36
N SER A 185 5.73 14.82 17.25
CA SER A 185 6.23 13.47 16.93
C SER A 185 7.68 13.54 16.47
N THR A 186 8.58 12.87 17.18
CA THR A 186 10.01 12.83 16.87
C THR A 186 10.48 11.38 16.74
N LYS A 187 11.27 11.09 15.71
CA LYS A 187 11.90 9.78 15.53
C LYS A 187 13.11 9.67 16.47
N THR A 188 13.11 8.67 17.33
CA THR A 188 14.16 8.43 18.34
C THR A 188 14.73 7.02 18.18
N THR A 189 16.01 6.86 18.46
CA THR A 189 16.66 5.54 18.54
C THR A 189 16.58 5.05 19.98
N ILE A 190 16.08 3.83 20.16
CA ILE A 190 15.88 3.19 21.46
C ILE A 190 16.70 1.90 21.48
N THR A 191 17.38 1.64 22.59
CA THR A 191 17.99 0.34 22.89
C THR A 191 17.28 -0.25 24.09
N SER A 192 16.75 -1.47 23.95
CA SER A 192 16.09 -2.19 25.04
C SER A 192 16.44 -3.67 25.00
N PHE A 193 16.10 -4.41 26.05
CA PHE A 193 16.11 -5.86 25.98
C PHE A 193 15.08 -6.36 24.96
N ILE A 194 15.34 -7.53 24.38
CA ILE A 194 14.43 -8.16 23.41
C ILE A 194 13.06 -8.48 24.03
N ALA A 195 13.00 -8.86 25.31
CA ALA A 195 11.75 -9.07 26.03
C ALA A 195 10.86 -7.81 26.03
N ASP A 196 11.43 -6.65 26.37
CA ASP A 196 10.71 -5.36 26.36
C ASP A 196 10.27 -4.97 24.96
N PHE A 197 11.15 -5.19 23.97
CA PHE A 197 10.84 -4.94 22.57
C PHE A 197 9.65 -5.78 22.10
N VAL A 198 9.64 -7.08 22.42
CA VAL A 198 8.56 -8.01 22.04
C VAL A 198 7.25 -7.60 22.71
N ASN A 199 7.26 -7.30 24.01
CA ASN A 199 6.05 -6.87 24.72
C ASN A 199 5.44 -5.62 24.07
N LYS A 200 6.29 -4.63 23.77
CA LYS A 200 5.85 -3.40 23.09
C LYS A 200 5.35 -3.69 21.68
N PHE A 201 6.07 -4.50 20.92
CA PHE A 201 5.71 -4.82 19.55
C PHE A 201 4.39 -5.58 19.45
N THR A 202 4.15 -6.57 20.34
CA THR A 202 2.90 -7.32 20.40
C THR A 202 1.70 -6.40 20.64
N ASN A 203 1.84 -5.43 21.56
CA ASN A 203 0.79 -4.43 21.81
C ASN A 203 0.57 -3.50 20.60
N GLU A 204 1.64 -3.12 19.91
CA GLU A 204 1.53 -2.30 18.69
C GLU A 204 0.87 -3.05 17.53
N ILE A 205 1.09 -4.36 17.39
CA ILE A 205 0.39 -5.20 16.41
C ILE A 205 -1.11 -5.20 16.69
N GLU A 206 -1.53 -5.29 17.96
CA GLU A 206 -2.95 -5.24 18.33
C GLU A 206 -3.60 -3.90 18.01
N ASN A 207 -2.91 -2.81 18.36
CA ASN A 207 -3.35 -1.47 18.00
C ASN A 207 -3.43 -1.28 16.49
N LEU A 208 -2.50 -1.87 15.74
CA LEU A 208 -2.51 -1.86 14.28
C LEU A 208 -3.70 -2.65 13.72
N THR A 209 -4.02 -3.83 14.25
CA THR A 209 -5.20 -4.62 13.85
C THR A 209 -6.47 -3.78 14.00
N HIS A 210 -6.71 -3.22 15.18
CA HIS A 210 -7.88 -2.35 15.42
C HIS A 210 -7.89 -1.12 14.52
N HIS A 211 -6.72 -0.54 14.25
CA HIS A 211 -6.60 0.61 13.37
C HIS A 211 -7.01 0.27 11.93
N ILE A 212 -6.50 -0.83 11.37
CA ILE A 212 -6.81 -1.28 10.02
C ILE A 212 -8.30 -1.66 9.90
N ASP A 213 -8.86 -2.32 10.91
CA ASP A 213 -10.29 -2.68 10.91
C ASP A 213 -11.18 -1.45 10.96
N ARG A 214 -10.86 -0.46 11.81
CA ARG A 214 -11.59 0.81 11.86
C ARG A 214 -11.50 1.54 10.52
N MET A 215 -10.34 1.58 9.88
CA MET A 215 -10.18 2.16 8.55
C MET A 215 -11.08 1.45 7.51
N ARG A 216 -11.09 0.12 7.52
CA ARG A 216 -11.96 -0.68 6.62
C ARG A 216 -13.43 -0.39 6.84
N GLN A 217 -13.87 -0.32 8.10
CA GLN A 217 -15.24 0.02 8.47
C GLN A 217 -15.62 1.43 8.00
N GLN A 218 -14.74 2.42 8.21
CA GLN A 218 -14.93 3.80 7.73
C GLN A 218 -15.07 3.85 6.21
N PHE A 219 -14.21 3.13 5.46
CA PHE A 219 -14.32 3.08 4.00
C PHE A 219 -15.62 2.41 3.53
N ARG A 220 -16.05 1.33 4.17
CA ARG A 220 -17.33 0.67 3.87
C ARG A 220 -18.51 1.60 4.16
N ALA A 221 -18.52 2.25 5.32
CA ALA A 221 -19.57 3.20 5.68
C ALA A 221 -19.65 4.37 4.69
N ALA A 222 -18.50 4.94 4.31
CA ALA A 222 -18.44 6.00 3.30
C ALA A 222 -18.94 5.54 1.93
N LYS A 223 -18.59 4.31 1.50
CA LYS A 223 -19.08 3.73 0.24
C LYS A 223 -20.60 3.57 0.27
N ASN A 224 -21.14 2.96 1.33
CA ASN A 224 -22.58 2.74 1.47
C ASN A 224 -23.35 4.06 1.50
N ALA A 225 -22.85 5.04 2.26
CA ALA A 225 -23.51 6.35 2.35
C ALA A 225 -23.55 7.06 0.99
N ARG A 226 -22.47 6.99 0.20
CA ARG A 226 -22.45 7.56 -1.16
C ARG A 226 -23.42 6.84 -2.09
N GLN A 227 -23.51 5.52 -1.98
CA GLN A 227 -24.45 4.75 -2.78
C GLN A 227 -25.90 5.13 -2.46
N MET A 228 -26.26 5.27 -1.19
CA MET A 228 -27.58 5.75 -0.79
C MET A 228 -27.90 7.14 -1.37
N ALA A 229 -26.94 8.07 -1.30
CA ALA A 229 -27.09 9.41 -1.88
C ALA A 229 -27.17 9.44 -3.42
N MET A 230 -26.83 8.34 -4.11
CA MET A 230 -27.00 8.21 -5.56
C MET A 230 -28.35 7.57 -5.93
N GLU A 231 -28.94 6.80 -5.01
CA GLU A 231 -30.20 6.06 -5.23
C GLU A 231 -31.42 6.88 -4.77
N GLU A 232 -31.24 7.81 -3.82
CA GLU A 232 -32.32 8.58 -3.19
C GLU A 232 -32.10 10.10 -3.37
N ASP A 233 -33.08 10.79 -3.97
CA ASP A 233 -33.00 12.23 -4.29
C ASP A 233 -33.01 13.15 -3.05
N ASP A 234 -33.44 12.65 -1.88
CA ASP A 234 -33.53 13.37 -0.61
C ASP A 234 -32.37 13.08 0.35
N VAL A 235 -31.39 12.28 -0.06
CA VAL A 235 -30.21 11.92 0.75
C VAL A 235 -28.97 12.65 0.29
N ALA A 236 -28.35 13.41 1.20
CA ALA A 236 -27.06 14.04 0.99
C ALA A 236 -25.97 13.42 1.89
N THR A 237 -24.76 13.25 1.35
CA THR A 237 -23.60 12.77 2.12
C THR A 237 -22.57 13.87 2.36
N ILE A 238 -22.11 13.98 3.61
CA ILE A 238 -21.04 14.90 4.01
C ILE A 238 -19.85 14.07 4.49
N HIS A 239 -18.70 14.21 3.82
CA HIS A 239 -17.45 13.57 4.22
C HIS A 239 -16.51 14.59 4.87
N LEU A 240 -16.16 14.38 6.13
CA LEU A 240 -15.26 15.25 6.90
C LEU A 240 -13.91 14.54 7.10
N ASP A 241 -12.87 15.01 6.40
CA ASP A 241 -11.50 14.51 6.56
C ASP A 241 -10.74 15.33 7.61
N TRP A 242 -10.29 14.66 8.68
CA TRP A 242 -9.35 15.24 9.65
C TRP A 242 -7.90 14.93 9.25
N SER A 243 -7.24 15.89 8.60
CA SER A 243 -5.85 15.71 8.14
C SER A 243 -4.82 16.05 9.24
N GLU A 244 -4.70 15.22 10.28
CA GLU A 244 -3.60 15.31 11.26
C GLU A 244 -2.22 15.02 10.62
N ASN A 245 -2.21 14.34 9.46
CA ASN A 245 -1.01 13.81 8.82
C ASN A 245 -0.20 14.81 7.98
N PHE A 246 -0.59 16.09 7.89
CA PHE A 246 0.14 17.06 7.06
C PHE A 246 1.61 17.24 7.51
N LYS A 247 1.86 17.33 8.81
CA LYS A 247 3.20 17.54 9.37
C LYS A 247 4.10 16.29 9.26
N LEU A 248 3.53 15.09 9.37
CA LEU A 248 4.28 13.83 9.23
C LEU A 248 4.68 13.55 7.78
N LYS A 249 3.90 14.03 6.80
CA LYS A 249 4.26 13.98 5.37
C LYS A 249 5.48 14.85 5.04
N GLN A 250 5.58 16.05 5.62
CA GLN A 250 6.68 16.98 5.36
C GLN A 250 8.03 16.43 5.86
N ALA A 251 8.07 15.88 7.07
CA ALA A 251 9.28 15.32 7.67
C ALA A 251 9.88 14.10 6.94
N ARG A 252 9.12 13.40 6.09
CA ARG A 252 9.61 12.29 5.26
C ARG A 252 10.22 12.79 3.95
N GLN A 253 9.71 13.88 3.38
CA GLN A 253 10.24 14.48 2.17
C GLN A 253 11.60 15.13 2.39
N ASP A 254 11.83 15.69 3.59
CA ASP A 254 13.10 16.34 3.94
C ASP A 254 14.26 15.37 4.20
N LYS A 255 13.99 14.06 4.34
CA LYS A 255 15.04 13.01 4.50
C LYS A 255 15.43 12.32 3.20
N GLY A 256 14.83 12.72 2.07
CA GLY A 256 15.17 12.23 0.73
C GLY A 256 16.02 13.22 -0.09
N LYS A 257 16.55 14.26 0.56
CA LYS A 257 17.53 15.20 -0.02
C LYS A 257 18.88 15.02 0.66
#